data_AF-A0A9W8WEJ9-F1
#
_entry.id   AF-A0A9W8WEJ9-F1
#
_cell.length_a   1.000
_cell.length_b   1.000
_cell.length_c   1.000
_cell.angle_alpha   90.00
_cell.angle_beta   90.00
_cell.angle_gamma   90.00
#
_symmetry.space_group_name_H-M   'P 1'
#
loop_
_entity.id
_entity.type
_entity.pdbx_description
1 polymer ?
#
loop_
_entity_poly.entity_id
_entity_poly.type
_entity_poly.pdbx_seq_one_letter_code
_entity_poly.pdbx_strand_id
1 'polypeptide(L)'
;MARAFPRLSAGPRWSLANLFRPRILVGCYAITPSRDHTQNAHTAKNKYPGLGLDIRHDDSNDRDVIYPIGVHYNCYGSESDMLFVREVAMMMVMESIMDKPDWHVKVFDAEIANKWKVEALALPVDAVYKEIAEERIAWHDGAFAGQAPTPKIILDEACVDYCIKELRAKAEYFKRSGLVPTLDASATAVKSDILIDEELKQELRNAFQKLKEEQKASPDWHPGTESRVQDLVHPSLYPLVYGSTRVMQDEVVGVEDAISWAGRGEVIPQSTEAPSLVDIRRSVDYSVGGSR
;
A
#
# COMPACT_ATOMS: atom_id res chain seq x y z
N MET A 1 4.54 26.50 20.88
CA MET A 1 4.66 25.95 19.51
C MET A 1 5.58 24.74 19.57
N ALA A 2 5.07 23.53 19.26
CA ALA A 2 5.86 22.29 19.28
C ALA A 2 6.94 22.26 18.16
N ARG A 3 8.03 21.49 18.36
CA ARG A 3 9.05 21.25 17.31
C ARG A 3 8.40 20.63 16.07
N ALA A 4 8.92 20.96 14.89
CA ALA A 4 8.46 20.46 13.61
C ALA A 4 8.76 18.95 13.42
N PHE A 5 9.89 18.45 13.95
CA PHE A 5 10.30 17.05 13.76
C PHE A 5 10.47 16.28 15.09
N PRO A 6 9.41 16.12 15.91
CA PRO A 6 9.52 15.41 17.20
C PRO A 6 9.71 13.89 17.03
N ARG A 7 9.34 13.33 15.87
CA ARG A 7 9.47 11.90 15.56
C ARG A 7 10.91 11.44 15.30
N LEU A 8 11.85 12.37 15.11
CA LEU A 8 13.27 12.08 14.84
C LEU A 8 14.16 12.30 16.07
N SER A 9 13.59 12.61 17.24
CA SER A 9 14.30 12.63 18.52
C SER A 9 14.22 11.28 19.24
N ALA A 10 15.35 10.82 19.78
CA ALA A 10 15.51 9.51 20.44
C ALA A 10 14.52 9.31 21.61
N GLY A 11 13.44 8.57 21.36
CA GLY A 11 12.38 8.20 22.32
C GLY A 11 11.46 7.14 21.70
N PRO A 12 10.61 6.43 22.47
CA PRO A 12 9.99 5.17 22.07
C PRO A 12 9.03 5.33 20.88
N ARG A 13 9.59 4.91 19.74
CA ARG A 13 9.14 4.74 18.37
C ARG A 13 7.64 4.44 18.18
N TRP A 14 6.96 5.34 17.47
CA TRP A 14 6.22 4.91 16.28
C TRP A 14 7.24 4.88 15.15
N SER A 15 7.68 3.68 14.78
CA SER A 15 8.53 3.55 13.60
C SER A 15 7.68 3.84 12.38
N LEU A 16 8.14 4.76 11.53
CA LEU A 16 7.59 4.87 10.17
C LEU A 16 7.88 3.59 9.36
N ALA A 17 8.63 2.62 9.89
CA ALA A 17 8.74 1.27 9.33
C ALA A 17 7.40 0.53 9.22
N ASN A 18 6.34 0.97 9.92
CA ASN A 18 4.99 0.45 9.68
C ASN A 18 4.18 1.27 8.65
N LEU A 19 4.61 2.50 8.31
CA LEU A 19 4.09 3.27 7.16
C LEU A 19 4.79 2.87 5.85
N PHE A 20 5.94 2.18 5.95
CA PHE A 20 6.67 1.56 4.84
C PHE A 20 6.67 0.02 4.89
N ARG A 21 5.65 -0.59 5.50
CA ARG A 21 5.20 -1.95 5.14
C ARG A 21 3.91 -1.97 4.29
N PRO A 22 3.85 -1.22 3.19
CA PRO A 22 3.11 -1.67 2.03
C PRO A 22 4.08 -2.03 0.91
N ARG A 23 4.07 -3.29 0.47
CA ARG A 23 4.26 -3.55 -0.97
C ARG A 23 2.96 -3.07 -1.66
N ILE A 24 2.77 -1.76 -1.72
CA ILE A 24 1.72 -1.16 -2.55
C ILE A 24 2.42 -0.67 -3.81
N LEU A 25 2.33 -1.48 -4.86
CA LEU A 25 2.42 -1.02 -6.23
C LEU A 25 1.00 -1.06 -6.78
N VAL A 26 0.35 0.10 -6.82
CA VAL A 26 -0.89 0.27 -7.57
C VAL A 26 -0.50 0.66 -8.98
N GLY A 27 -0.58 -0.31 -9.89
CA GLY A 27 -0.95 -0.07 -11.26
C GLY A 27 -2.42 -0.46 -11.41
N CYS A 28 -3.33 0.50 -11.50
CA CYS A 28 -4.67 0.25 -12.03
C CYS A 28 -4.54 0.05 -13.54
N TYR A 29 -4.50 -1.21 -13.99
CA TYR A 29 -4.84 -1.50 -15.37
C TYR A 29 -6.36 -1.38 -15.48
N ALA A 30 -6.81 -0.39 -16.25
CA ALA A 30 -8.17 -0.40 -16.74
C ALA A 30 -8.37 -1.72 -17.47
N ILE A 31 -9.37 -2.51 -17.07
CA ILE A 31 -9.95 -3.50 -17.97
C ILE A 31 -10.43 -2.67 -19.16
N THR A 32 -9.67 -2.66 -20.26
CA THR A 32 -10.19 -2.10 -21.50
C THR A 32 -11.43 -2.93 -21.82
N PRO A 33 -12.63 -2.32 -21.90
CA PRO A 33 -13.77 -3.05 -22.40
C PRO A 33 -13.37 -3.54 -23.78
N SER A 34 -13.33 -4.86 -23.95
CA SER A 34 -13.10 -5.46 -25.25
C SER A 34 -14.08 -4.82 -26.23
N ARG A 35 -13.55 -4.40 -27.38
CA ARG A 35 -14.32 -3.71 -28.42
C ARG A 35 -15.61 -4.46 -28.69
N ASP A 36 -16.67 -3.67 -28.79
CA ASP A 36 -18.03 -4.01 -29.13
C ASP A 36 -18.12 -5.19 -30.12
N HIS A 37 -18.36 -6.38 -29.58
CA HIS A 37 -18.79 -7.56 -30.32
C HIS A 37 -20.26 -7.82 -29.96
N THR A 38 -21.15 -6.88 -30.31
CA THR A 38 -22.55 -7.23 -30.55
C THR A 38 -22.60 -8.21 -31.73
N GLN A 39 -22.40 -9.49 -31.46
CA GLN A 39 -22.93 -10.62 -32.22
C GLN A 39 -22.60 -11.94 -31.51
N ASN A 40 -23.63 -12.51 -30.88
CA ASN A 40 -23.80 -13.94 -30.57
C ASN A 40 -22.75 -14.61 -29.66
N ALA A 41 -22.85 -14.38 -28.35
CA ALA A 41 -22.21 -15.24 -27.35
C ALA A 41 -23.21 -15.60 -26.23
N HIS A 42 -24.22 -16.40 -26.57
CA HIS A 42 -24.83 -17.22 -25.53
C HIS A 42 -23.84 -18.36 -25.20
N THR A 43 -23.48 -18.46 -23.93
CA THR A 43 -23.06 -19.70 -23.22
C THR A 43 -21.61 -20.18 -23.21
N ALA A 44 -20.62 -19.28 -23.07
CA ALA A 44 -19.35 -19.69 -22.47
C ALA A 44 -19.12 -18.88 -21.19
N LYS A 45 -19.13 -19.56 -20.04
CA LYS A 45 -18.77 -18.97 -18.74
C LYS A 45 -17.29 -18.58 -18.79
N ASN A 46 -16.97 -17.33 -18.46
CA ASN A 46 -15.58 -16.87 -18.38
C ASN A 46 -14.81 -17.69 -17.34
N LYS A 47 -13.54 -17.94 -17.62
CA LYS A 47 -12.64 -18.70 -16.74
C LYS A 47 -11.62 -17.75 -16.13
N TYR A 48 -11.31 -17.95 -14.86
CA TYR A 48 -10.35 -17.17 -14.08
C TYR A 48 -9.43 -18.10 -13.32
N PRO A 49 -8.22 -17.66 -12.92
CA PRO A 49 -7.45 -18.36 -11.90
C PRO A 49 -8.31 -18.60 -10.65
N GLY A 50 -8.54 -19.86 -10.31
CA GLY A 50 -9.43 -20.24 -9.20
C GLY A 50 -10.89 -20.52 -9.60
N LEU A 51 -11.28 -20.24 -10.84
CA LEU A 51 -12.59 -20.52 -11.42
C LEU A 51 -12.46 -21.04 -12.85
N GLY A 52 -12.36 -22.36 -13.02
CA GLY A 52 -12.22 -22.98 -14.35
C GLY A 52 -10.81 -22.92 -14.95
N LEU A 53 -9.86 -22.22 -14.31
CA LEU A 53 -8.42 -22.33 -14.50
C LEU A 53 -7.75 -22.67 -13.16
N ASP A 54 -6.52 -23.20 -13.23
CA ASP A 54 -5.68 -23.38 -12.05
C ASP A 54 -5.51 -22.04 -11.29
N ILE A 55 -5.46 -22.07 -9.96
CA ILE A 55 -5.36 -20.85 -9.14
C ILE A 55 -4.05 -20.08 -9.38
N ARG A 56 -3.01 -20.76 -9.89
CA ARG A 56 -1.74 -20.17 -10.30
C ARG A 56 -1.61 -20.11 -11.82
N HIS A 57 -2.72 -20.16 -12.55
CA HIS A 57 -2.69 -19.98 -13.99
C HIS A 57 -2.09 -18.62 -14.33
N ASP A 58 -0.98 -18.66 -15.05
CA ASP A 58 -0.28 -17.52 -15.62
C ASP A 58 -0.13 -17.80 -17.11
N ASP A 59 -0.72 -16.95 -17.94
CA ASP A 59 -0.58 -17.01 -19.39
C ASP A 59 0.30 -15.85 -19.89
N SER A 60 1.45 -15.66 -19.24
CA SER A 60 2.42 -14.60 -19.55
C SER A 60 2.96 -14.61 -20.99
N ASN A 61 2.65 -15.65 -21.78
CA ASN A 61 2.93 -15.70 -23.21
C ASN A 61 1.86 -15.01 -24.07
N ASP A 62 0.61 -14.94 -23.60
CA ASP A 62 -0.48 -14.21 -24.23
C ASP A 62 -0.61 -12.82 -23.58
N ARG A 63 -0.11 -11.80 -24.28
CA ARG A 63 -0.17 -10.41 -23.77
C ARG A 63 -1.58 -9.82 -23.81
N ASP A 64 -2.54 -10.49 -24.45
CA ASP A 64 -3.90 -9.98 -24.59
C ASP A 64 -4.77 -10.33 -23.37
N VAL A 65 -4.40 -11.32 -22.56
CA VAL A 65 -5.11 -11.71 -21.33
C VAL A 65 -4.16 -11.87 -20.15
N ILE A 66 -4.05 -10.83 -19.34
CA ILE A 66 -3.18 -10.81 -18.14
C ILE A 66 -4.05 -10.78 -16.88
N TYR A 67 -3.88 -11.77 -16.01
CA TYR A 67 -4.45 -11.75 -14.67
C TYR A 67 -3.44 -11.10 -13.71
N PRO A 68 -3.76 -9.95 -13.09
CA PRO A 68 -2.81 -9.28 -12.21
C PRO A 68 -2.56 -10.11 -10.95
N ILE A 69 -1.32 -10.59 -10.79
CA ILE A 69 -0.87 -11.27 -9.57
C ILE A 69 -0.13 -10.25 -8.70
N GLY A 70 -0.71 -9.87 -7.57
CA GLY A 70 -0.23 -8.74 -6.76
C GLY A 70 1.15 -8.91 -6.11
N VAL A 71 1.74 -10.12 -6.11
CA VAL A 71 3.02 -10.40 -5.43
C VAL A 71 3.79 -11.55 -6.08
N HIS A 72 4.04 -11.51 -7.40
CA HIS A 72 4.90 -12.53 -8.03
C HIS A 72 6.35 -12.04 -8.16
N TYR A 73 7.33 -12.90 -7.82
CA TYR A 73 8.75 -12.53 -7.88
C TYR A 73 9.27 -12.33 -9.31
N ASN A 74 8.58 -12.89 -10.32
CA ASN A 74 8.85 -12.66 -11.75
C ASN A 74 7.82 -11.71 -12.40
N CYS A 75 7.20 -10.79 -11.66
CA CYS A 75 6.39 -9.74 -12.31
C CYS A 75 7.29 -8.83 -13.17
N TYR A 76 7.34 -9.10 -14.47
CA TYR A 76 8.04 -8.24 -15.42
C TYR A 76 7.36 -6.85 -15.43
N GLY A 77 8.12 -5.80 -15.13
CA GLY A 77 7.58 -4.43 -15.02
C GLY A 77 7.13 -4.02 -13.62
N SER A 78 7.34 -4.83 -12.57
CA SER A 78 7.21 -4.37 -11.17
C SER A 78 8.47 -3.68 -10.65
N GLU A 79 9.32 -3.20 -11.55
CA GLU A 79 10.51 -2.42 -11.22
C GLU A 79 10.08 -0.96 -11.04
N SER A 80 10.40 -0.38 -9.89
CA SER A 80 10.33 1.07 -9.70
C SER A 80 11.73 1.63 -9.81
N ASP A 81 11.86 2.83 -10.35
CA ASP A 81 13.08 3.60 -10.21
C ASP A 81 13.43 3.72 -8.72
N MET A 82 14.71 3.52 -8.41
CA MET A 82 15.21 3.62 -7.05
C MET A 82 15.31 5.10 -6.68
N LEU A 83 14.61 5.49 -5.62
CA LEU A 83 14.70 6.84 -5.09
C LEU A 83 16.04 7.07 -4.39
N PHE A 84 16.61 8.24 -4.58
CA PHE A 84 17.80 8.65 -3.84
C PHE A 84 17.46 8.90 -2.37
N VAL A 85 18.40 8.64 -1.47
CA VAL A 85 18.26 8.90 -0.02
C VAL A 85 17.78 10.34 0.24
N ARG A 86 18.26 11.31 -0.55
CA ARG A 86 17.83 12.71 -0.43
C ARG A 86 16.37 12.94 -0.80
N GLU A 87 15.86 12.27 -1.83
CA GLU A 87 14.46 12.40 -2.26
C GLU A 87 13.52 11.82 -1.20
N VAL A 88 13.87 10.65 -0.65
CA VAL A 88 13.14 10.05 0.45
C VAL A 88 13.14 10.97 1.67
N ALA A 89 14.29 11.56 2.03
CA ALA A 89 14.38 12.51 3.13
C ALA A 89 13.53 13.78 2.89
N MET A 90 13.52 14.31 1.66
CA MET A 90 12.66 15.44 1.28
C MET A 90 11.17 15.11 1.45
N MET A 91 10.74 13.92 1.01
CA MET A 91 9.36 13.46 1.22
C MET A 91 9.02 13.29 2.70
N MET A 92 9.91 12.73 3.52
CA MET A 92 9.71 12.62 4.97
C MET A 92 9.53 13.99 5.63
N VAL A 93 10.33 14.99 5.21
CA VAL A 93 10.20 16.36 5.70
C VAL A 93 8.84 16.94 5.34
N MET A 94 8.43 16.83 4.07
CA MET A 94 7.13 17.34 3.62
C MET A 94 5.97 16.66 4.34
N GLU A 95 6.01 15.34 4.50
CA GLU A 95 4.96 14.59 5.20
C GLU A 95 4.80 15.04 6.65
N SER A 96 5.91 15.20 7.37
CA SER A 96 5.89 15.68 8.75
C SER A 96 5.36 17.12 8.93
N ILE A 97 5.46 17.94 7.88
CA ILE A 97 4.88 19.28 7.83
C ILE A 97 3.39 19.19 7.51
N MET A 98 2.99 18.35 6.55
CA MET A 98 1.58 18.14 6.17
C MET A 98 0.73 17.51 7.29
N ASP A 99 1.34 16.80 8.24
CA ASP A 99 0.64 16.28 9.43
C ASP A 99 0.35 17.36 10.49
N LYS A 100 0.80 18.61 10.29
CA LYS A 100 0.53 19.70 11.23
C LYS A 100 -0.84 20.32 10.98
N PRO A 101 -1.56 20.74 12.03
CA PRO A 101 -2.78 21.52 11.84
C PRO A 101 -2.48 22.79 11.07
N ASP A 102 -3.35 23.14 10.13
CA ASP A 102 -3.28 24.33 9.26
C ASP A 102 -1.97 24.49 8.49
N TRP A 103 -1.26 23.39 8.20
CA TRP A 103 0.01 23.45 7.46
C TRP A 103 -0.13 24.21 6.13
N HIS A 104 -1.27 24.03 5.45
CA HIS A 104 -1.60 24.63 4.16
C HIS A 104 -1.76 26.15 4.23
N VAL A 105 -2.04 26.71 5.42
CA VAL A 105 -2.01 28.17 5.65
C VAL A 105 -0.62 28.60 6.10
N LYS A 106 -0.04 27.87 7.05
CA LYS A 106 1.22 28.21 7.73
C LYS A 106 2.43 28.17 6.80
N VAL A 107 2.40 27.42 5.69
CA VAL A 107 3.50 27.36 4.71
C VAL A 107 3.73 28.69 3.96
N PHE A 108 2.75 29.59 3.95
CA PHE A 108 2.86 30.91 3.35
C PHE A 108 3.41 31.97 4.32
N ASP A 109 3.40 31.69 5.63
CA ASP A 109 4.03 32.53 6.63
C ASP A 109 5.56 32.35 6.55
N ALA A 110 6.27 33.45 6.32
CA ALA A 110 7.71 33.43 6.14
C ALA A 110 8.48 33.02 7.41
N GLU A 111 8.01 33.42 8.58
CA GLU A 111 8.66 33.10 9.86
C GLU A 111 8.47 31.61 10.18
N ILE A 112 7.26 31.09 9.99
CA ILE A 112 6.96 29.69 10.23
C ILE A 112 7.69 28.80 9.21
N ALA A 113 7.64 29.14 7.92
CA ALA A 113 8.35 28.40 6.90
C ALA A 113 9.85 28.40 7.18
N ASN A 114 10.45 29.55 7.52
CA ASN A 114 11.87 29.63 7.85
C ASN A 114 12.24 28.76 9.06
N LYS A 115 11.39 28.72 10.09
CA LYS A 115 11.57 27.82 11.22
C LYS A 115 11.59 26.35 10.78
N TRP A 116 10.64 25.93 9.93
CA TRP A 116 10.64 24.56 9.39
C TRP A 116 11.88 24.26 8.56
N LYS A 117 12.39 25.23 7.80
CA LYS A 117 13.64 25.07 7.05
C LYS A 117 14.84 24.81 7.98
N VAL A 118 15.00 25.65 9.00
CA VAL A 118 16.08 25.51 10.00
C VAL A 118 16.00 24.16 10.69
N GLU A 119 14.80 23.74 11.07
CA GLU A 119 14.60 22.46 11.72
C GLU A 119 14.87 21.26 10.78
N ALA A 120 14.56 21.37 9.48
CA ALA A 120 14.84 20.32 8.49
C ALA A 120 16.34 20.17 8.20
N LEU A 121 17.07 21.29 8.14
CA LEU A 121 18.53 21.30 7.99
C LEU A 121 19.26 20.77 9.23
N ALA A 122 18.64 20.86 10.41
CA ALA A 122 19.19 20.37 11.66
C ALA A 122 18.94 18.87 11.90
N LEU A 123 18.33 18.15 10.95
CA LEU A 123 18.06 16.73 11.10
C LEU A 123 19.37 15.90 11.14
N PRO A 124 19.53 14.97 12.10
CA PRO A 124 20.73 14.17 12.22
C PRO A 124 20.88 13.21 11.04
N VAL A 125 21.93 13.41 10.23
CA VAL A 125 22.22 12.65 9.00
C VAL A 125 22.23 11.14 9.24
N ASP A 126 22.94 10.68 10.28
CA ASP A 126 23.04 9.25 10.58
C ASP A 126 21.69 8.62 10.91
N ALA A 127 20.83 9.34 11.65
CA ALA A 127 19.51 8.81 12.01
C ALA A 127 18.56 8.77 10.80
N VAL A 128 18.62 9.79 9.93
CA VAL A 128 17.83 9.83 8.69
C VAL A 128 18.30 8.75 7.72
N TYR A 129 19.62 8.60 7.53
CA TYR A 129 20.18 7.53 6.70
C TYR A 129 19.77 6.16 7.22
N LYS A 130 19.86 5.95 8.54
CA LYS A 130 19.48 4.71 9.20
C LYS A 130 18.02 4.34 8.93
N GLU A 131 17.10 5.28 9.11
CA GLU A 131 15.66 5.07 8.86
C GLU A 131 15.37 4.74 7.38
N ILE A 132 16.11 5.34 6.44
CA ILE A 132 15.88 5.17 5.00
C ILE A 132 16.50 3.87 4.47
N ALA A 133 17.71 3.53 4.91
CA ALA A 133 18.60 2.62 4.19
C ALA A 133 19.06 1.38 4.97
N GLU A 134 19.10 1.40 6.31
CA GLU A 134 19.82 0.37 7.10
C GLU A 134 19.25 -1.05 6.92
N GLU A 135 17.93 -1.19 6.82
CA GLU A 135 17.26 -2.49 6.62
C GLU A 135 16.99 -2.83 5.15
N ARG A 136 17.25 -1.89 4.22
CA ARG A 136 16.87 -2.01 2.80
C ARG A 136 18.02 -2.41 1.87
N ILE A 137 19.25 -2.40 2.37
CA ILE A 137 20.47 -2.66 1.59
C ILE A 137 21.10 -4.04 1.91
N ALA A 138 20.58 -4.75 2.91
CA ALA A 138 21.08 -6.08 3.26
C ALA A 138 20.54 -7.15 2.29
N TRP A 139 21.26 -7.39 1.20
CA TRP A 139 21.10 -8.62 0.42
C TRP A 139 21.40 -9.83 1.32
N HIS A 140 20.54 -10.86 1.28
CA HIS A 140 20.64 -12.04 2.15
C HIS A 140 21.96 -12.81 2.03
N ASP A 141 22.75 -12.56 0.99
CA ASP A 141 23.93 -13.33 0.60
C ASP A 141 25.24 -12.53 0.62
N GLY A 142 25.23 -11.25 0.99
CA GLY A 142 26.45 -10.43 1.02
C GLY A 142 27.16 -10.32 -0.33
N ALA A 143 26.47 -10.59 -1.45
CA ALA A 143 27.07 -10.73 -2.78
C ALA A 143 27.63 -9.41 -3.35
N PHE A 144 27.20 -8.26 -2.83
CA PHE A 144 27.75 -6.95 -3.20
C PHE A 144 28.63 -6.41 -2.08
N ALA A 145 29.92 -6.73 -2.17
CA ALA A 145 30.97 -6.13 -1.35
C ALA A 145 31.12 -4.65 -1.72
N GLY A 146 30.33 -3.79 -1.08
CA GLY A 146 30.38 -2.35 -1.25
C GLY A 146 29.23 -1.69 -0.50
N GLN A 147 29.43 -1.37 0.78
CA GLN A 147 28.53 -0.44 1.45
C GLN A 147 28.63 0.88 0.69
N ALA A 148 27.51 1.34 0.12
CA ALA A 148 27.46 2.68 -0.44
C ALA A 148 27.94 3.67 0.64
N PRO A 149 28.85 4.61 0.30
CA PRO A 149 29.40 5.50 1.29
C PRO A 149 28.27 6.30 1.96
N THR A 150 28.24 6.30 3.29
CA THR A 150 27.26 7.07 4.04
C THR A 150 27.39 8.55 3.65
N PRO A 151 26.31 9.19 3.17
CA PRO A 151 26.36 10.59 2.78
C PRO A 151 26.65 11.46 4.01
N LYS A 152 27.55 12.45 3.87
CA LYS A 152 27.83 13.42 4.95
C LYS A 152 26.72 14.45 5.12
N ILE A 153 25.99 14.72 4.04
CA ILE A 153 24.86 15.66 3.97
C ILE A 153 23.78 14.98 3.15
N ILE A 154 22.55 14.93 3.68
CA ILE A 154 21.38 14.40 2.96
C ILE A 154 20.53 15.55 2.43
N LEU A 155 20.21 16.51 3.31
CA LEU A 155 19.43 17.71 3.00
C LEU A 155 20.33 18.94 3.02
N ASP A 156 20.39 19.65 1.90
CA ASP A 156 20.97 20.99 1.80
C ASP A 156 19.88 22.06 1.72
N GLU A 157 20.28 23.34 1.73
CA GLU A 157 19.34 24.46 1.67
C GLU A 157 18.46 24.42 0.41
N ALA A 158 19.01 24.01 -0.73
CA ALA A 158 18.26 23.91 -1.98
C ALA A 158 17.18 22.82 -1.93
N CYS A 159 17.49 21.66 -1.34
CA CYS A 159 16.50 20.60 -1.09
C CYS A 159 15.35 21.11 -0.23
N VAL A 160 15.66 21.77 0.89
CA VAL A 160 14.66 22.23 1.85
C VAL A 160 13.83 23.40 1.28
N ASP A 161 14.45 24.28 0.49
CA ASP A 161 13.76 25.33 -0.26
C ASP A 161 12.77 24.74 -1.27
N TYR A 162 13.16 23.66 -1.94
CA TYR A 162 12.27 22.95 -2.86
C TYR A 162 11.09 22.31 -2.12
N CYS A 163 11.33 21.69 -0.96
CA CYS A 163 10.24 21.16 -0.11
C CYS A 163 9.21 22.24 0.23
N ILE A 164 9.64 23.46 0.58
CA ILE A 164 8.72 24.56 0.89
C ILE A 164 7.95 25.01 -0.37
N LYS A 165 8.60 25.06 -1.54
CA LYS A 165 7.93 25.38 -2.80
C LYS A 165 6.86 24.34 -3.15
N GLU A 166 7.19 23.06 -3.03
CA GLU A 166 6.25 21.97 -3.28
C GLU A 166 5.09 21.99 -2.28
N LEU A 167 5.35 22.20 -1.00
CA LEU A 167 4.28 22.32 0.02
C LEU A 167 3.33 23.48 -0.29
N ARG A 168 3.82 24.61 -0.80
CA ARG A 168 2.93 25.72 -1.25
C ARG A 168 2.05 25.31 -2.42
N ALA A 169 2.60 24.58 -3.40
CA ALA A 169 1.81 24.05 -4.51
C ALA A 169 0.76 23.04 -4.03
N LYS A 170 1.12 22.13 -3.11
CA LYS A 170 0.20 21.19 -2.48
C LYS A 170 -0.88 21.89 -1.67
N ALA A 171 -0.56 22.99 -0.98
CA ALA A 171 -1.53 23.78 -0.23
C ALA A 171 -2.60 24.40 -1.16
N GLU A 172 -2.20 24.94 -2.31
CA GLU A 172 -3.14 25.45 -3.32
C GLU A 172 -3.99 24.33 -3.94
N TYR A 173 -3.41 23.15 -4.17
CA TYR A 173 -4.17 21.99 -4.61
C TYR A 173 -5.21 21.57 -3.56
N PHE A 174 -4.79 21.41 -2.30
CA PHE A 174 -5.66 21.07 -1.17
C PHE A 174 -6.83 22.06 -1.01
N LYS A 175 -6.57 23.37 -1.14
CA LYS A 175 -7.62 24.39 -1.07
C LYS A 175 -8.73 24.20 -2.11
N ARG A 176 -8.39 23.65 -3.28
CA ARG A 176 -9.34 23.41 -4.38
C ARG A 176 -10.02 22.04 -4.29
N SER A 177 -9.30 21.01 -3.85
CA SER A 177 -9.76 19.61 -3.94
C SER A 177 -10.12 18.97 -2.61
N GLY A 178 -9.62 19.47 -1.48
CA GLY A 178 -9.67 18.78 -0.20
C GLY A 178 -8.71 17.57 -0.09
N LEU A 179 -7.85 17.39 -1.08
CA LEU A 179 -6.96 16.24 -1.21
C LEU A 179 -5.49 16.68 -1.07
N VAL A 180 -4.67 15.83 -0.46
CA VAL A 180 -3.23 16.06 -0.28
C VAL A 180 -2.45 14.90 -0.89
N PRO A 181 -1.78 15.09 -2.03
CA PRO A 181 -0.83 14.13 -2.58
C PRO A 181 0.38 13.98 -1.65
N THR A 182 0.67 12.76 -1.23
CA THR A 182 1.82 12.40 -0.38
C THR A 182 2.57 11.20 -0.96
N LEU A 183 3.83 11.04 -0.53
CA LEU A 183 4.75 10.00 -1.01
C LEU A 183 4.82 9.96 -2.54
N ASP A 184 4.99 11.15 -3.14
CA ASP A 184 4.89 11.37 -4.57
C ASP A 184 6.19 10.91 -5.27
N ALA A 185 6.17 9.66 -5.75
CA ALA A 185 7.28 9.01 -6.44
C ALA A 185 6.78 8.39 -7.76
N SER A 186 7.09 7.12 -8.04
CA SER A 186 6.53 6.39 -9.20
C SER A 186 5.02 6.19 -9.13
N ALA A 187 4.46 6.25 -7.92
CA ALA A 187 3.03 6.29 -7.64
C ALA A 187 2.79 7.29 -6.50
N THR A 188 1.58 7.83 -6.43
CA THR A 188 1.23 8.87 -5.46
C THR A 188 0.11 8.37 -4.55
N ALA A 189 0.34 8.41 -3.24
CA ALA A 189 -0.73 8.23 -2.27
C ALA A 189 -1.48 9.56 -2.08
N VAL A 190 -2.79 9.51 -1.85
CA VAL A 190 -3.58 10.72 -1.60
C VAL A 190 -4.29 10.58 -0.26
N LYS A 191 -4.13 11.59 0.60
CA LYS A 191 -4.82 11.66 1.89
C LYS A 191 -5.85 12.80 1.89
N SER A 192 -6.95 12.60 2.62
CA SER A 192 -7.97 13.63 2.85
C SER A 192 -8.62 13.41 4.22
N ASP A 193 -8.70 14.48 5.01
CA ASP A 193 -9.41 14.48 6.29
C ASP A 193 -10.87 14.94 6.15
N ILE A 194 -11.30 15.31 4.94
CA ILE A 194 -12.62 15.92 4.69
C ILE A 194 -13.53 15.10 3.76
N LEU A 195 -13.00 14.07 3.10
CA LEU A 195 -13.75 13.30 2.10
C LEU A 195 -14.79 12.38 2.74
N ILE A 196 -14.53 11.92 3.97
CA ILE A 196 -15.44 11.09 4.76
C ILE A 196 -16.08 12.02 5.79
N ASP A 197 -17.40 12.14 5.77
CA ASP A 197 -18.13 12.93 6.76
C ASP A 197 -17.98 12.36 8.19
N GLU A 198 -18.26 13.21 9.19
CA GLU A 198 -18.08 12.81 10.59
C GLU A 198 -19.08 11.73 11.03
N GLU A 199 -20.23 11.61 10.37
CA GLU A 199 -21.23 10.56 10.66
C GLU A 199 -20.68 9.19 10.26
N LEU A 200 -20.30 9.00 8.99
CA LEU A 200 -19.70 7.77 8.48
C LEU A 200 -18.40 7.42 9.22
N LYS A 201 -17.56 8.42 9.52
CA LYS A 201 -16.35 8.21 10.31
C LYS A 201 -16.65 7.69 11.71
N GLN A 202 -17.70 8.20 12.36
CA GLN A 202 -18.12 7.73 13.68
C GLN A 202 -18.74 6.34 13.61
N GLU A 203 -19.54 6.04 12.57
CA GLU A 203 -20.08 4.70 12.31
C GLU A 203 -18.97 3.67 12.15
N LEU A 204 -17.95 3.97 11.33
CA LEU A 204 -16.77 3.11 11.15
C LEU A 204 -16.05 2.87 12.48
N ARG A 205 -15.80 3.93 13.27
CA ARG A 205 -15.17 3.80 14.60
C ARG A 205 -15.98 2.91 15.53
N ASN A 206 -17.30 3.07 15.55
CA ASN A 206 -18.19 2.26 16.38
C ASN A 206 -18.17 0.79 15.93
N ALA A 207 -18.18 0.52 14.63
CA ALA A 207 -18.10 -0.84 14.08
C ALA A 207 -16.77 -1.52 14.43
N PHE A 208 -15.64 -0.81 14.29
CA PHE A 208 -14.33 -1.35 14.70
C PHE A 208 -14.22 -1.55 16.21
N GLN A 209 -14.83 -0.68 17.01
CA GLN A 209 -14.85 -0.84 18.47
C GLN A 209 -15.65 -2.08 18.88
N LYS A 210 -16.80 -2.31 18.24
CA LYS A 210 -17.59 -3.53 18.42
C LYS A 210 -16.78 -4.79 18.07
N LEU A 211 -16.10 -4.80 16.92
CA LEU A 211 -15.24 -5.94 16.53
C LEU A 211 -14.13 -6.21 17.56
N LYS A 212 -13.46 -5.14 18.04
CA LYS A 212 -12.45 -5.25 19.11
C LYS A 212 -13.01 -5.88 20.38
N GLU A 213 -14.22 -5.49 20.78
CA GLU A 213 -14.88 -6.00 21.98
C GLU A 213 -15.28 -7.46 21.83
N GLU A 214 -15.85 -7.84 20.69
CA GLU A 214 -16.25 -9.22 20.38
C GLU A 214 -15.04 -10.17 20.32
N GLN A 215 -13.91 -9.70 19.81
CA GLN A 215 -12.66 -10.47 19.72
C GLN A 215 -11.82 -10.43 20.99
N LYS A 216 -12.24 -9.71 22.04
CA LYS A 216 -11.43 -9.51 23.25
C LYS A 216 -11.02 -10.80 23.96
N ALA A 217 -11.84 -11.86 23.85
CA ALA A 217 -11.55 -13.16 24.44
C ALA A 217 -10.45 -13.94 23.72
N SER A 218 -10.25 -13.68 22.42
CA SER A 218 -9.21 -14.31 21.59
C SER A 218 -8.75 -13.33 20.52
N PRO A 219 -7.89 -12.36 20.88
CA PRO A 219 -7.42 -11.36 19.92
C PRO A 219 -6.49 -11.98 18.89
N ASP A 220 -6.70 -11.67 17.62
CA ASP A 220 -5.80 -12.03 16.52
C ASP A 220 -4.66 -11.02 16.44
N TRP A 221 -3.46 -11.44 16.85
CA TRP A 221 -2.27 -10.58 16.88
C TRP A 221 -1.42 -10.81 15.65
N HIS A 222 -1.07 -9.72 14.96
CA HIS A 222 -0.25 -9.80 13.77
C HIS A 222 1.10 -10.47 14.09
N PRO A 223 1.49 -11.53 13.37
CA PRO A 223 2.74 -12.22 13.61
C PRO A 223 3.95 -11.28 13.61
N GLY A 224 4.88 -11.49 14.54
CA GLY A 224 6.12 -10.69 14.62
C GLY A 224 5.93 -9.26 15.16
N THR A 225 4.77 -8.92 15.72
CA THR A 225 4.52 -7.59 16.31
C THR A 225 4.54 -7.55 17.84
N GLU A 226 4.92 -8.64 18.51
CA GLU A 226 4.93 -8.73 19.98
C GLU A 226 3.57 -8.35 20.61
N SER A 227 2.47 -8.76 19.97
CA SER A 227 1.10 -8.44 20.40
C SER A 227 0.80 -6.94 20.47
N ARG A 228 1.38 -6.15 19.56
CA ARG A 228 1.16 -4.69 19.49
C ARG A 228 0.20 -4.28 18.39
N VAL A 229 0.05 -5.10 17.35
CA VAL A 229 -0.84 -4.84 16.22
C VAL A 229 -1.87 -5.96 16.18
N GLN A 230 -3.14 -5.61 16.37
CA GLN A 230 -4.26 -6.54 16.30
C GLN A 230 -4.87 -6.50 14.89
N ASP A 231 -5.03 -7.66 14.27
CA ASP A 231 -5.73 -7.80 13.01
C ASP A 231 -7.23 -8.01 13.28
N LEU A 232 -8.03 -6.94 13.18
CA LEU A 232 -9.49 -7.05 13.37
C LEU A 232 -10.17 -7.81 12.23
N VAL A 233 -9.56 -7.71 11.05
CA VAL A 233 -9.94 -8.44 9.84
C VAL A 233 -8.62 -8.82 9.17
N HIS A 234 -8.12 -10.03 9.46
CA HIS A 234 -6.87 -10.50 8.87
C HIS A 234 -7.11 -10.84 7.37
N PRO A 235 -6.31 -10.31 6.42
CA PRO A 235 -6.53 -10.50 4.98
C PRO A 235 -6.60 -11.97 4.54
N SER A 236 -5.88 -12.84 5.24
CA SER A 236 -5.90 -14.29 5.00
C SER A 236 -7.12 -15.04 5.56
N LEU A 237 -8.09 -14.38 6.20
CA LEU A 237 -9.29 -15.04 6.77
C LEU A 237 -10.37 -15.35 5.73
N TYR A 238 -10.31 -14.74 4.56
CA TYR A 238 -11.30 -14.93 3.49
C TYR A 238 -10.65 -15.43 2.19
N PRO A 239 -9.85 -16.51 2.23
CA PRO A 239 -9.25 -17.06 1.03
C PRO A 239 -10.32 -17.72 0.15
N LEU A 240 -10.00 -17.92 -1.11
CA LEU A 240 -10.79 -18.81 -1.96
C LEU A 240 -10.68 -20.24 -1.43
N VAL A 241 -11.82 -20.83 -1.08
CA VAL A 241 -11.97 -22.22 -0.62
C VAL A 241 -12.99 -22.91 -1.53
N TYR A 242 -12.52 -23.86 -2.34
CA TYR A 242 -13.40 -24.67 -3.17
C TYR A 242 -14.40 -25.45 -2.32
N GLY A 243 -15.64 -25.54 -2.81
CA GLY A 243 -16.78 -26.13 -2.08
C GLY A 243 -17.45 -25.17 -1.09
N SER A 244 -16.91 -23.96 -0.89
CA SER A 244 -17.46 -22.97 0.05
C SER A 244 -17.59 -21.57 -0.56
N THR A 245 -16.54 -21.06 -1.19
CA THR A 245 -16.51 -19.74 -1.81
C THR A 245 -17.52 -19.66 -2.95
N ARG A 246 -18.26 -18.55 -2.99
CA ARG A 246 -19.24 -18.24 -4.04
C ARG A 246 -18.67 -17.25 -5.04
N VAL A 247 -19.10 -17.39 -6.29
CA VAL A 247 -18.67 -16.54 -7.40
C VAL A 247 -19.86 -16.15 -8.28
N MET A 248 -19.78 -14.98 -8.88
CA MET A 248 -20.74 -14.46 -9.86
C MET A 248 -20.04 -14.36 -11.21
N GLN A 249 -20.59 -15.01 -12.23
CA GLN A 249 -20.00 -15.06 -13.57
C GLN A 249 -20.59 -14.02 -14.53
N ASP A 250 -21.66 -13.34 -14.12
CA ASP A 250 -22.26 -12.28 -14.93
C ASP A 250 -21.46 -10.96 -14.84
N GLU A 251 -20.35 -10.94 -14.07
CA GLU A 251 -19.33 -9.87 -13.99
C GLU A 251 -19.84 -8.45 -13.72
N VAL A 252 -21.06 -8.31 -13.22
CA VAL A 252 -21.67 -7.02 -12.94
C VAL A 252 -22.10 -6.98 -11.47
N VAL A 253 -21.47 -6.07 -10.74
CA VAL A 253 -21.87 -5.66 -9.39
C VAL A 253 -22.02 -4.14 -9.44
N GLY A 254 -23.15 -3.61 -8.98
CA GLY A 254 -23.34 -2.17 -8.92
C GLY A 254 -22.46 -1.55 -7.84
N VAL A 255 -22.00 -0.32 -8.07
CA VAL A 255 -21.12 0.39 -7.12
C VAL A 255 -21.87 0.73 -5.83
N GLU A 256 -23.12 1.17 -5.95
CA GLU A 256 -23.95 1.62 -4.81
C GLU A 256 -24.52 0.47 -3.97
N ASP A 257 -24.71 -0.69 -4.58
CA ASP A 257 -25.33 -1.86 -3.94
C ASP A 257 -24.34 -3.02 -3.73
N ALA A 258 -23.04 -2.78 -3.95
CA ALA A 258 -21.98 -3.80 -3.92
C ALA A 258 -22.02 -4.70 -2.69
N ILE A 259 -22.29 -4.10 -1.51
CA ILE A 259 -22.39 -4.84 -0.24
C ILE A 259 -23.55 -5.84 -0.25
N SER A 260 -24.67 -5.50 -0.90
CA SER A 260 -25.85 -6.38 -0.99
C SER A 260 -25.60 -7.64 -1.82
N TRP A 261 -24.53 -7.65 -2.62
CA TRP A 261 -24.08 -8.78 -3.42
C TRP A 261 -23.12 -9.70 -2.66
N ALA A 262 -22.62 -9.30 -1.49
CA ALA A 262 -21.77 -10.15 -0.67
C ALA A 262 -22.49 -11.47 -0.32
N GLY A 263 -21.81 -12.59 -0.57
CA GLY A 263 -22.36 -13.93 -0.32
C GLY A 263 -23.35 -14.45 -1.37
N ARG A 264 -23.62 -13.70 -2.45
CA ARG A 264 -24.39 -14.19 -3.61
C ARG A 264 -23.51 -15.01 -4.56
N GLY A 265 -24.14 -15.60 -5.58
CA GLY A 265 -23.46 -16.39 -6.60
C GLY A 265 -23.47 -17.90 -6.33
N GLU A 266 -22.83 -18.62 -7.25
CA GLU A 266 -22.73 -20.08 -7.23
C GLU A 266 -21.49 -20.51 -6.45
N VAL A 267 -21.59 -21.59 -5.68
CA VAL A 267 -20.42 -22.17 -4.98
C VAL A 267 -19.48 -22.75 -6.02
N ILE A 268 -18.20 -22.39 -5.95
CA ILE A 268 -17.16 -22.98 -6.80
C ILE A 268 -17.02 -24.44 -6.37
N PRO A 269 -17.24 -25.43 -7.25
CA PRO A 269 -17.18 -26.83 -6.87
C PRO A 269 -15.76 -27.23 -6.46
N GLN A 270 -15.65 -28.12 -5.47
CA GLN A 270 -14.40 -28.78 -5.16
C GLN A 270 -14.08 -29.81 -6.24
N SER A 271 -12.89 -29.69 -6.85
CA SER A 271 -12.41 -30.72 -7.77
C SER A 271 -12.20 -32.03 -7.00
N THR A 272 -12.71 -33.13 -7.55
CA THR A 272 -12.44 -34.49 -7.07
C THR A 272 -11.18 -35.09 -7.70
N GLU A 273 -10.56 -34.39 -8.64
CA GLU A 273 -9.34 -34.85 -9.31
C GLU A 273 -8.13 -34.64 -8.40
N ALA A 274 -7.29 -35.68 -8.26
CA ALA A 274 -6.04 -35.57 -7.54
C ALA A 274 -5.14 -34.56 -8.27
N PRO A 275 -4.58 -33.56 -7.58
CA PRO A 275 -3.68 -32.60 -8.21
C PRO A 275 -2.49 -33.33 -8.81
N SER A 276 -2.11 -32.95 -10.04
CA SER A 276 -0.97 -33.57 -10.69
C SER A 276 0.34 -33.22 -9.96
N LEU A 277 1.39 -34.02 -10.16
CA LEU A 277 2.72 -33.69 -9.62
C LEU A 277 3.24 -32.33 -10.10
N VAL A 278 2.78 -31.85 -11.26
CA VAL A 278 3.10 -30.52 -11.79
C VAL A 278 2.43 -29.44 -10.95
N ASP A 279 1.17 -29.63 -10.57
CA ASP A 279 0.41 -28.70 -9.73
C ASP A 279 0.99 -28.63 -8.31
N ILE A 280 1.44 -29.78 -7.78
CA ILE A 280 2.13 -29.86 -6.48
C ILE A 280 3.43 -29.07 -6.52
N ARG A 281 4.28 -29.27 -7.54
CA ARG A 281 5.55 -28.53 -7.69
C ARG A 281 5.33 -27.03 -7.85
N ARG A 282 4.36 -26.61 -8.68
CA ARG A 282 3.96 -25.19 -8.79
C ARG A 282 3.46 -24.63 -7.45
N SER A 283 2.89 -25.43 -6.56
CA SER A 283 2.51 -24.93 -5.24
C SER A 283 3.70 -24.63 -4.33
N VAL A 284 4.77 -25.43 -4.43
CA VAL A 284 5.95 -25.33 -3.58
C VAL A 284 6.86 -24.18 -4.03
N ASP A 285 7.09 -24.04 -5.33
CA ASP A 285 8.04 -23.06 -5.87
C ASP A 285 7.48 -21.62 -5.88
N TYR A 286 6.16 -21.47 -5.87
CA TYR A 286 5.47 -20.17 -5.95
C TYR A 286 4.69 -19.81 -4.67
N SER A 287 5.07 -20.40 -3.53
CA SER A 287 4.48 -20.07 -2.22
C SER A 287 4.88 -18.68 -1.77
N VAL A 288 4.00 -17.69 -2.01
CA VAL A 288 4.13 -16.35 -1.46
C VAL A 288 3.51 -16.34 -0.05
N GLY A 289 4.34 -16.53 0.98
CA GLY A 289 4.09 -15.98 2.32
C GLY A 289 2.89 -16.50 3.12
N GLY A 290 2.48 -17.77 2.97
CA GLY A 290 1.71 -18.44 4.03
C GLY A 290 2.66 -18.87 5.15
N SER A 291 2.43 -18.40 6.39
CA SER A 291 3.17 -18.91 7.54
C SER A 291 3.06 -20.43 7.57
N ARG A 292 4.19 -21.10 7.80
CA ARG A 292 4.19 -22.46 8.35
C ARG A 292 3.67 -22.45 9.77
#